data_AF-A0A183NMF8-F1
#
_entry.id   AF-A0A183NMF8-F1
#
_cell.length_a   1.000
_cell.length_b   1.000
_cell.length_c   1.000
_cell.angle_alpha   90.00
_cell.angle_beta   90.00
_cell.angle_gamma   90.00
#
_symmetry.space_group_name_H-M   'P 1'
#
loop_
_entity.id
_entity.type
_entity.pdbx_description
1 polymer ?
#
loop_
_entity_poly.entity_id
_entity_poly.type
_entity_poly.pdbx_seq_one_letter_code
_entity_poly.pdbx_strand_id
1 'polypeptide(L)' 'MEASGEFCVYEVKPGDSLSAIAAQLGFVTPTQIARANHLPLMSYGLPPVFPGQRLIIPTAARANCSVSLL' A
#
# COMPACT_ATOMS: atom_id res chain seq x y z
N MET A 1 -1.71 12.05 22.29
CA MET A 1 -0.54 11.78 21.43
C MET A 1 -1.08 11.31 20.09
N GLU A 2 -1.50 12.24 19.23
CA GLU A 2 -1.88 11.89 17.86
C GLU A 2 -0.59 11.67 17.08
N ALA A 3 -0.19 10.41 16.93
CA ALA A 3 0.67 10.04 15.83
C ALA A 3 -0.20 10.24 14.58
N SER A 4 -0.09 11.40 13.93
CA SER A 4 -0.55 11.57 12.55
C SER A 4 0.23 10.55 11.73
N GLY A 5 -0.32 9.34 11.62
CA GLY A 5 0.33 8.25 10.91
C GLY A 5 0.56 8.74 9.49
N GLU A 6 1.80 9.04 9.16
CA GLU A 6 2.10 9.47 7.82
C GLU A 6 1.76 8.34 6.86
N PHE A 7 1.15 8.70 5.75
CA PHE A 7 0.79 7.79 4.69
C PHE A 7 1.10 8.43 3.35
N CYS A 8 1.36 7.57 2.39
CA CYS A 8 1.48 7.92 0.99
C CYS A 8 0.27 7.45 0.21
N VAL A 9 0.09 8.00 -0.98
CA VAL A 9 -0.81 7.42 -1.99
C VAL A 9 0.03 6.81 -3.09
N TYR A 10 -0.24 5.55 -3.43
CA TYR A 10 0.34 4.84 -4.56
C TYR A 10 -0.74 4.58 -5.60
N GLU A 11 -0.50 4.95 -6.87
CA GLU A 11 -1.36 4.57 -7.97
C GLU A 11 -0.91 3.24 -8.57
N VAL A 12 -1.81 2.26 -8.54
CA VAL A 12 -1.56 0.90 -9.03
C VAL A 12 -1.31 0.93 -10.54
N LYS A 13 -0.26 0.24 -10.99
CA LYS A 13 0.14 0.13 -12.39
C LYS A 13 -0.33 -1.20 -13.00
N PRO A 14 -0.41 -1.30 -14.34
CA PRO A 14 -0.65 -2.58 -15.02
C PRO A 14 0.33 -3.67 -14.57
N GLY A 15 -0.22 -4.78 -14.07
CA GLY A 15 0.55 -5.93 -13.58
C GLY A 15 0.89 -5.90 -12.09
N ASP A 16 0.51 -4.84 -11.37
CA ASP A 16 0.75 -4.78 -9.92
C ASP A 16 -0.11 -5.77 -9.12
N SER A 17 0.39 -6.08 -7.93
CA SER A 17 -0.29 -6.82 -6.88
C SER A 17 0.15 -6.26 -5.54
N LEU A 18 -0.65 -6.40 -4.48
CA LEU A 18 -0.25 -5.96 -3.14
C LEU A 18 1.11 -6.56 -2.71
N SER A 19 1.37 -7.81 -3.08
CA SER A 19 2.65 -8.50 -2.88
C SER A 19 3.81 -7.83 -3.61
N ALA A 20 3.64 -7.51 -4.89
CA ALA A 20 4.67 -6.89 -5.71
C ALA A 20 4.97 -5.45 -5.28
N ILE A 21 3.93 -4.67 -4.98
CA ILE A 21 4.06 -3.30 -4.47
C ILE A 21 4.80 -3.30 -3.13
N ALA A 22 4.38 -4.14 -2.17
CA ALA A 22 5.04 -4.26 -0.88
C ALA A 22 6.51 -4.67 -1.02
N ALA A 23 6.81 -5.64 -1.88
CA ALA A 23 8.19 -6.06 -2.15
C ALA A 23 9.04 -4.95 -2.78
N GLN A 24 8.47 -4.17 -3.72
CA GLN A 24 9.13 -3.02 -4.33
C GLN A 24 9.45 -1.92 -3.29
N LEU A 25 8.52 -1.67 -2.36
CA LEU A 25 8.68 -0.64 -1.34
C LEU A 25 9.63 -1.10 -0.22
N GLY A 26 9.61 -2.38 0.15
CA GLY A 26 10.53 -2.98 1.12
C GLY A 26 10.31 -2.57 2.59
N PHE A 27 9.42 -1.61 2.87
CA PHE A 27 9.15 -1.12 4.24
C PHE A 27 7.70 -1.37 4.72
N VAL A 28 6.86 -1.99 3.89
CA VAL A 28 5.45 -2.27 4.21
C VAL A 28 5.10 -3.68 3.77
N THR A 29 4.18 -4.33 4.47
CA THR A 29 3.67 -5.65 4.09
C THR A 29 2.38 -5.53 3.27
N PRO A 30 2.06 -6.54 2.43
CA PRO A 30 0.83 -6.52 1.64
C PRO A 30 -0.43 -6.43 2.51
N THR A 31 -0.41 -7.09 3.67
CA THR A 31 -1.50 -7.09 4.64
C THR A 31 -1.68 -5.72 5.31
N GLN A 32 -0.59 -4.98 5.55
CA GLN A 32 -0.68 -3.60 6.04
C GLN A 32 -1.32 -2.68 5.00
N ILE A 33 -0.94 -2.82 3.72
CA ILE A 33 -1.58 -2.05 2.62
C ILE A 33 -3.06 -2.40 2.54
N ALA A 34 -3.42 -3.70 2.55
CA ALA A 34 -4.81 -4.15 2.49
C ALA A 34 -5.64 -3.56 3.64
N ARG A 35 -5.14 -3.66 4.87
CA ARG A 35 -5.82 -3.12 6.06
C ARG A 35 -6.00 -1.61 6.02
N ALA A 36 -4.96 -0.87 5.61
CA ALA A 36 -5.03 0.59 5.47
C ALA A 36 -6.05 1.05 4.42
N ASN A 37 -6.36 0.19 3.45
CA ASN A 37 -7.32 0.47 2.38
C ASN A 37 -8.66 -0.27 2.54
N HIS A 38 -8.91 -0.86 3.71
CA HIS A 38 -10.13 -1.63 4.00
C HIS A 38 -10.40 -2.76 2.97
N LEU A 39 -9.35 -3.30 2.37
CA LEU A 39 -9.47 -4.40 1.42
C LEU A 39 -9.69 -5.72 2.17
N PRO A 40 -10.61 -6.58 1.70
CA PRO A 40 -10.93 -7.82 2.38
C PRO A 40 -9.75 -8.80 2.29
N LEU A 41 -9.32 -9.32 3.43
CA LEU A 41 -8.38 -10.44 3.48
C LEU A 41 -9.14 -11.73 3.25
N MET A 42 -8.75 -12.49 2.23
CA MET A 42 -9.42 -13.74 1.86
C MET A 42 -8.63 -14.92 2.46
N SER A 43 -9.32 -16.02 2.78
CA SER A 43 -8.65 -17.23 3.33
C SER A 43 -7.58 -17.80 2.40
N TYR A 44 -7.69 -17.55 1.10
CA TYR A 44 -6.77 -18.01 0.06
C TYR A 44 -5.78 -16.92 -0.42
N GLY A 45 -5.75 -15.74 0.21
CA GLY A 45 -4.73 -14.73 -0.10
C GLY A 45 -5.19 -13.29 -0.04
N LEU A 46 -4.45 -12.44 -0.77
CA LEU A 46 -4.66 -11.00 -0.86
C LEU A 46 -5.64 -10.68 -2.01
N PRO A 47 -6.49 -9.66 -1.85
CA PRO A 47 -7.41 -9.25 -2.89
C PRO A 47 -6.66 -8.67 -4.09
N PRO A 48 -7.21 -8.78 -5.32
CA PRO A 48 -6.64 -8.14 -6.49
C PRO A 48 -6.70 -6.62 -6.38
N VAL A 49 -5.81 -5.96 -7.11
CA VAL A 49 -5.80 -4.51 -7.31
C VAL A 49 -5.85 -4.21 -8.80
N PHE A 50 -6.35 -3.04 -9.16
CA PHE A 50 -6.59 -2.67 -10.56
C PHE A 50 -5.80 -1.43 -10.95
N PRO A 51 -5.30 -1.32 -12.19
CA PRO A 51 -4.59 -0.13 -12.65
C PRO A 51 -5.41 1.15 -12.44
N GLY A 52 -4.75 2.22 -11.99
CA GLY A 52 -5.38 3.49 -11.62
C GLY A 52 -6.02 3.50 -10.22
N GLN A 53 -6.09 2.36 -9.53
CA GLN A 53 -6.53 2.32 -8.14
C GLN A 53 -5.52 3.04 -7.24
N ARG A 54 -6.00 3.92 -6.36
CA ARG A 54 -5.17 4.62 -5.39
C ARG A 54 -5.17 3.87 -4.06
N LEU A 55 -3.99 3.53 -3.58
CA LEU A 55 -3.76 2.81 -2.33
C LEU A 55 -3.05 3.70 -1.32
N ILE A 56 -3.60 3.76 -0.11
CA ILE A 56 -2.96 4.30 1.07
C ILE A 56 -1.84 3.35 1.48
N ILE A 57 -0.61 3.86 1.51
CA ILE A 57 0.56 3.15 1.99
C ILE A 57 0.92 3.71 3.36
N PRO A 58 0.72 2.96 4.46
CA PRO A 58 1.10 3.45 5.78
C PRO A 58 2.62 3.59 5.87
N THR A 59 3.11 4.79 6.21
CA THR A 59 4.54 5.13 6.28
C THR A 59 4.99 5.46 7.69
N ALA A 60 4.32 4.90 8.70
CA ALA A 60 4.75 5.01 10.10
C ALA A 60 6.22 4.56 10.34
N ALA A 61 6.82 3.82 9.41
CA ALA A 61 8.24 3.45 9.42
C ALA A 61 9.19 4.43 8.70
N ARG A 62 8.68 5.39 7.90
CA ARG A 62 9.50 6.36 7.14
C ARG A 62 8.74 7.68 6.93
N ALA A 63 9.14 8.71 7.68
CA ALA A 63 8.54 10.05 7.71
C ALA A 63 8.75 10.91 6.44
N ASN A 64 9.09 10.30 5.30
CA ASN A 64 9.30 11.04 4.06
C ASN A 64 8.84 10.19 2.88
N CYS A 65 7.52 10.19 2.72
CA CYS A 65 6.90 9.59 1.57
C CYS A 65 6.54 10.68 0.56
N SER A 66 7.56 11.16 -0.15
CA SER A 66 7.39 11.92 -1.39
C SER A 66 7.46 10.92 -2.55
N VAL A 67 6.47 10.05 -2.67
CA VAL A 67 6.39 9.13 -3.81
C VAL A 67 5.61 9.83 -4.92
N SER A 68 6.34 10.61 -5.72
CA SER A 68 5.92 10.92 -7.09
C SER A 68 6.37 9.75 -7.97
N LEU A 69 5.52 8.74 -8.13
CA LEU A 69 5.70 7.76 -9.21
C LEU A 69 4.70 8.10 -10.31
N LEU A 70 5.19 8.79 -11.33
CA LEU A 70 4.56 8.91 -12.65
C LEU A 70 4.36 7.51 -13.27
#